data_AF-A0A7W1RPY7-F1
#
_entry.id   AF-A0A7W1RPY7-F1
#
_cell.length_a   1.000
_cell.length_b   1.000
_cell.length_c   1.000
_cell.angle_alpha   90.00
_cell.angle_beta   90.00
_cell.angle_gamma   90.00
#
_symmetry.space_group_name_H-M   'P 1'
#
loop_
_entity.id
_entity.type
_entity.pdbx_description
1 polymer ?
#
loop_
_entity_poly.entity_id
_entity_poly.type
_entity_poly.pdbx_seq_one_letter_code
_entity_poly.pdbx_strand_id
1 'polypeptide(L)'
;MNAADLLKLVLAGRFVLVGEYRGGRAELRGFVDRKTGLAASSVIVSYVVECAISGDFDMVKVSRKAPEAVTLPEQVEITLTKGKRYAFEIESLSKERGLIAAWLGSREPQPLEEDRGMQSPPEAGAAP
;
A
#
# COMPACT_ATOMS: atom_id res chain seq x y z
N MET A 1 10.63 -9.30 -0.74
CA MET A 1 11.01 -8.56 -1.98
C MET A 1 12.22 -7.72 -1.63
N ASN A 2 13.27 -7.79 -2.46
CA ASN A 2 14.50 -7.03 -2.25
C ASN A 2 14.59 -5.82 -3.22
N ALA A 3 15.63 -5.00 -3.06
CA ALA A 3 15.84 -3.81 -3.88
C ALA A 3 16.06 -4.13 -5.37
N ALA A 4 16.74 -5.23 -5.69
CA ALA A 4 16.99 -5.62 -7.08
C ALA A 4 15.70 -5.97 -7.81
N ASP A 5 14.77 -6.66 -7.14
CA ASP A 5 13.46 -7.00 -7.71
C ASP A 5 12.57 -5.77 -7.84
N LEU A 6 12.63 -4.85 -6.87
CA LEU A 6 11.93 -3.57 -6.96
C LEU A 6 12.40 -2.76 -8.18
N LEU A 7 13.72 -2.67 -8.38
CA LEU A 7 14.31 -1.95 -9.51
C LEU A 7 13.88 -2.56 -10.85
N LYS A 8 13.83 -3.89 -10.97
CA LYS A 8 13.31 -4.55 -12.18
C LYS A 8 11.87 -4.15 -12.50
N LEU A 9 11.00 -4.06 -11.49
CA LEU A 9 9.61 -3.64 -11.70
C LEU A 9 9.53 -2.20 -12.21
N VAL A 10 10.30 -1.29 -11.59
CA VAL A 10 10.35 0.12 -11.98
C VAL A 10 10.90 0.28 -13.41
N LEU A 11 11.99 -0.42 -13.74
CA LEU A 11 12.57 -0.39 -15.09
C LEU A 11 11.65 -1.01 -16.14
N ALA A 12 10.76 -1.93 -15.75
CA ALA A 12 9.70 -2.45 -16.61
C ALA A 12 8.50 -1.50 -16.76
N GLY A 13 8.59 -0.27 -16.24
CA GLY A 13 7.54 0.75 -16.32
C GLY A 13 6.39 0.55 -15.33
N ARG A 14 6.56 -0.27 -14.29
CA ARG A 14 5.53 -0.45 -13.26
C ARG A 14 5.65 0.61 -12.18
N PHE A 15 4.51 1.13 -11.73
CA PHE A 15 4.44 2.03 -10.60
C PHE A 15 4.42 1.24 -9.30
N VAL A 16 5.37 1.52 -8.41
CA VAL A 16 5.47 0.88 -7.11
C VAL A 16 5.51 1.95 -6.02
N LEU A 17 4.57 1.87 -5.09
CA LEU A 17 4.59 2.66 -3.86
C LEU A 17 5.27 1.84 -2.77
N VAL A 18 6.33 2.38 -2.17
CA VAL A 18 7.02 1.77 -1.04
C VAL A 18 6.75 2.59 0.21
N GLY A 19 6.30 1.93 1.27
CA GLY A 19 6.03 2.62 2.53
C GLY A 19 5.75 1.67 3.68
N GLU A 20 5.59 2.26 4.85
CA GLU A 20 5.25 1.54 6.08
C GLU A 20 3.74 1.39 6.19
N TYR A 21 3.28 0.17 6.44
CA TYR A 21 1.87 -0.11 6.65
C TYR A 21 1.42 0.38 8.02
N ARG A 22 0.43 1.28 8.05
CA ARG A 22 -0.12 1.89 9.28
C ARG A 22 -1.45 1.30 9.71
N GLY A 23 -2.17 0.65 8.79
CA GLY A 23 -3.46 0.01 9.07
C GLY A 23 -4.30 -0.15 7.81
N GLY A 24 -5.41 -0.85 7.91
CA GLY A 24 -6.29 -1.08 6.77
C GLY A 24 -7.63 -1.60 7.20
N ARG A 25 -8.60 -1.53 6.29
CA ARG A 25 -9.97 -1.99 6.50
C ARG A 25 -10.62 -2.40 5.19
N ALA A 26 -11.63 -3.25 5.29
CA ALA A 26 -12.58 -3.47 4.22
C ALA A 26 -13.88 -2.70 4.50
N GLU A 27 -14.51 -2.20 3.44
CA GLU A 27 -15.80 -1.51 3.52
C GLU A 27 -16.69 -1.86 2.32
N LEU A 28 -17.99 -2.00 2.53
CA LEU A 28 -18.95 -2.18 1.44
C LEU A 28 -19.25 -0.80 0.84
N ARG A 29 -19.00 -0.64 -0.45
CA ARG A 29 -19.23 0.62 -1.16
C ARG A 29 -20.30 0.43 -2.22
N GLY A 30 -21.41 1.14 -2.06
CA GLY A 30 -22.45 1.25 -3.07
C GLY A 30 -21.99 2.11 -4.24
N PHE A 31 -22.37 1.72 -5.45
CA PHE A 31 -22.18 2.50 -6.68
C PHE A 31 -23.32 2.21 -7.66
N VAL A 32 -23.48 3.05 -8.67
CA VAL A 32 -24.37 2.76 -9.79
C VAL A 32 -23.53 2.16 -10.91
N ASP A 33 -23.87 0.94 -11.34
CA ASP A 33 -23.23 0.32 -12.47
C ASP A 33 -23.57 1.11 -13.73
N ARG A 34 -22.54 1.67 -14.39
CA ARG A 34 -22.71 2.51 -15.58
C ARG A 34 -23.26 1.74 -16.79
N LYS A 35 -23.11 0.40 -16.84
CA LYS A 35 -23.60 -0.42 -17.95
C LYS A 35 -25.10 -0.72 -17.82
N THR A 36 -25.55 -0.97 -16.60
CA THR A 36 -26.93 -1.43 -16.33
C THR A 36 -27.81 -0.34 -15.73
N GLY A 37 -27.22 0.74 -15.20
CA GLY A 37 -27.93 1.80 -14.47
C GLY A 37 -28.42 1.37 -13.10
N LEU A 38 -28.12 0.14 -12.66
CA LEU A 38 -28.61 -0.42 -11.42
C LEU A 38 -27.68 -0.11 -10.25
N ALA A 39 -28.27 -0.02 -9.05
CA ALA A 39 -27.49 0.02 -7.83
C ALA A 39 -26.75 -1.30 -7.65
N ALA A 40 -25.45 -1.20 -7.42
CA ALA A 40 -24.54 -2.29 -7.15
C ALA A 40 -23.69 -1.96 -5.93
N SER A 41 -23.00 -2.96 -5.40
CA SER A 41 -22.07 -2.78 -4.29
C SER A 41 -20.83 -3.62 -4.51
N SER A 42 -19.69 -3.14 -4.01
CA SER A 42 -18.45 -3.91 -3.98
C SER A 42 -17.74 -3.71 -2.65
N VAL A 43 -17.08 -4.76 -2.18
CA VAL A 43 -16.18 -4.65 -1.03
C VAL A 43 -14.88 -4.00 -1.52
N ILE A 44 -14.51 -2.88 -0.89
CA ILE A 44 -13.26 -2.16 -1.14
C ILE A 44 -12.34 -2.39 0.04
N VAL A 45 -11.14 -2.87 -0.23
CA VAL A 45 -10.06 -2.99 0.76
C VAL A 45 -9.18 -1.76 0.65
N SER A 46 -8.98 -1.08 1.78
CA SER A 46 -8.15 0.12 1.87
C SER A 46 -7.00 -0.12 2.83
N TYR A 47 -5.80 0.23 2.42
CA TYR A 47 -4.59 0.29 3.23
C TYR A 47 -4.19 1.74 3.43
N VAL A 48 -3.67 2.04 4.61
CA VAL A 48 -3.05 3.32 4.95
C VAL A 48 -1.55 3.08 5.05
N VAL A 49 -0.82 3.77 4.20
CA VAL A 49 0.63 3.59 4.03
C VAL A 49 1.31 4.93 4.25
N GLU A 50 2.28 4.96 5.15
CA GLU A 50 3.14 6.13 5.34
C GLU A 50 4.35 6.01 4.42
N CYS A 51 4.63 7.05 3.63
CA CYS A 51 5.78 7.08 2.76
C CYS A 51 6.40 8.48 2.70
N ALA A 52 7.68 8.53 2.33
CA ALA A 52 8.35 9.77 2.05
C ALA A 52 8.00 10.23 0.63
N ILE A 53 7.39 11.39 0.50
CA ILE A 53 7.05 12.01 -0.79
C ILE A 53 7.69 13.40 -0.81
N SER A 54 8.60 13.62 -1.76
CA SER A 54 9.29 14.90 -1.93
C SER A 54 10.04 15.41 -0.67
N GLY A 55 10.45 14.51 0.22
CA GLY A 55 11.20 14.84 1.44
C GLY A 55 10.37 14.94 2.71
N ASP A 56 9.03 14.99 2.59
CA ASP A 56 8.10 14.98 3.72
C ASP A 56 7.47 13.60 3.90
N PHE A 57 7.01 13.31 5.13
CA PHE A 57 6.19 12.13 5.39
C PHE A 57 4.73 12.43 5.05
N ASP A 58 4.17 11.63 4.15
CA ASP A 58 2.79 11.71 3.73
C ASP A 58 2.08 10.37 3.94
N MET A 59 0.76 10.44 4.06
CA MET A 59 -0.10 9.26 4.22
C MET A 59 -0.87 9.00 2.93
N VAL A 60 -0.76 7.78 2.42
CA VAL A 60 -1.40 7.34 1.18
C VAL A 60 -2.47 6.30 1.50
N LYS A 61 -3.70 6.54 1.03
CA LYS A 61 -4.78 5.55 1.03
C LYS A 61 -4.68 4.70 -0.24
N VAL A 62 -4.21 3.47 -0.13
CA VAL A 62 -4.14 2.51 -1.24
C VAL A 62 -5.39 1.63 -1.23
N SER A 63 -6.18 1.62 -2.30
CA SER A 63 -7.46 0.92 -2.35
C SER A 63 -7.48 -0.16 -3.44
N ARG A 64 -8.26 -1.22 -3.23
CA ARG A 64 -8.58 -2.21 -4.27
C ARG A 64 -10.00 -2.73 -4.12
N LYS A 65 -10.56 -3.24 -5.21
CA LYS A 65 -11.78 -4.05 -5.16
C LYS A 65 -11.42 -5.44 -4.65
N ALA A 66 -12.19 -5.98 -3.72
CA ALA A 66 -12.09 -7.39 -3.36
C ALA A 66 -12.53 -8.28 -4.54
N PRO A 67 -12.10 -9.56 -4.60
CA PRO A 67 -12.62 -10.52 -5.56
C PRO A 67 -14.15 -10.58 -5.54
N GLU A 68 -14.81 -10.87 -6.66
CA GLU A 68 -16.28 -10.86 -6.74
C GLU A 68 -16.97 -11.88 -5.82
N ALA A 69 -16.25 -12.94 -5.45
CA ALA A 69 -16.70 -13.92 -4.45
C ALA A 69 -16.81 -13.33 -3.03
N VAL A 70 -16.12 -12.22 -2.76
CA VAL A 70 -16.15 -11.52 -1.47
C VAL A 70 -17.27 -10.48 -1.50
N THR A 71 -18.36 -10.78 -0.80
CA THR A 71 -19.57 -9.96 -0.81
C THR A 71 -19.71 -9.11 0.46
N LEU A 72 -19.01 -9.49 1.54
CA LEU A 72 -19.09 -8.83 2.83
C LEU A 72 -17.70 -8.40 3.33
N PRO A 73 -17.54 -7.22 3.97
CA PRO A 73 -16.25 -6.75 4.46
C PRO A 73 -15.55 -7.68 5.44
N GLU A 74 -16.30 -8.35 6.31
CA GLU A 74 -15.79 -9.27 7.33
C GLU A 74 -15.13 -10.55 6.76
N GLN A 75 -15.35 -10.85 5.48
CA GLN A 75 -14.69 -11.96 4.78
C GLN A 75 -13.27 -11.61 4.34
N VAL A 76 -12.87 -10.34 4.43
CA VAL A 76 -11.54 -9.88 4.05
C VAL A 76 -10.59 -10.02 5.22
N GLU A 77 -9.58 -10.86 5.07
CA GLU A 77 -8.44 -10.91 5.96
C GLU A 77 -7.32 -10.00 5.44
N ILE A 78 -6.83 -9.08 6.29
CA ILE A 78 -5.67 -8.25 5.98
C ILE A 78 -4.46 -8.83 6.72
N THR A 79 -3.51 -9.36 5.96
CA THR A 79 -2.34 -10.08 6.49
C THR A 79 -1.11 -9.20 6.69
N LEU A 80 -1.22 -7.89 6.42
CA LEU A 80 -0.12 -6.94 6.59
C LEU A 80 0.09 -6.61 8.07
N THR A 81 1.36 -6.53 8.47
CA THR A 81 1.75 -6.21 9.85
C THR A 81 2.03 -4.72 9.99
N LYS A 82 1.33 -4.06 10.91
CA LYS A 82 1.55 -2.63 11.19
C LYS A 82 3.01 -2.39 11.60
N GLY A 83 3.61 -1.33 11.06
CA GLY A 83 5.02 -1.02 11.33
C GLY A 83 6.00 -1.65 10.33
N LYS A 84 5.55 -2.56 9.47
CA LYS A 84 6.40 -3.18 8.45
C LYS A 84 6.29 -2.47 7.11
N ARG A 85 7.39 -2.48 6.36
CA ARG A 85 7.46 -1.90 5.02
C ARG A 85 7.05 -2.90 3.95
N TYR A 86 6.24 -2.42 3.02
CA TYR A 86 5.75 -3.20 1.90
C TYR A 86 5.92 -2.42 0.60
N ALA A 87 6.06 -3.15 -0.50
CA ALA A 87 5.96 -2.66 -1.86
C ALA A 87 4.56 -2.92 -2.40
N PHE A 88 3.87 -1.87 -2.79
CA PHE A 88 2.53 -1.89 -3.37
C PHE A 88 2.64 -1.58 -4.86
N GLU A 89 2.38 -2.57 -5.73
CA GLU A 89 2.27 -2.32 -7.16
C GLU A 89 0.93 -1.61 -7.41
N ILE A 90 0.96 -0.38 -7.92
CA ILE A 90 -0.22 0.46 -8.09
C ILE A 90 -0.51 0.71 -9.56
N GLU A 91 -1.78 0.89 -9.90
CA GLU A 91 -2.24 1.22 -11.24
C GLU A 91 -2.46 2.73 -11.43
N SER A 92 -2.75 3.44 -10.35
CA SER A 92 -2.91 4.89 -10.38
C SER A 92 -2.56 5.51 -9.02
N LEU A 93 -2.15 6.77 -9.08
CA LEU A 93 -1.86 7.63 -7.95
C LEU A 93 -2.49 8.99 -8.24
N SER A 94 -3.26 9.53 -7.30
CA SER A 94 -3.81 10.88 -7.38
C SER A 94 -3.62 11.62 -6.06
N LYS A 95 -3.48 12.95 -6.16
CA LYS A 95 -3.46 13.86 -5.02
C LYS A 95 -4.62 14.83 -5.19
N GLU A 96 -5.61 14.73 -4.32
CA GLU A 96 -6.81 15.57 -4.35
C GLU A 96 -7.03 16.18 -2.97
N ARG A 97 -7.09 17.52 -2.90
CA ARG A 97 -7.38 18.27 -1.65
C ARG A 97 -6.49 17.87 -0.47
N GLY A 98 -5.21 17.59 -0.72
CA GLY A 98 -4.24 17.19 0.31
C GLY A 98 -4.28 15.72 0.69
N LEU A 99 -5.19 14.91 0.14
CA LEU A 99 -5.22 13.47 0.32
C LEU A 99 -4.55 12.78 -0.87
N ILE A 100 -3.68 11.83 -0.58
CA ILE A 100 -3.04 11.00 -1.60
C ILE A 100 -3.75 9.66 -1.62
N ALA A 101 -4.26 9.29 -2.79
CA ALA A 101 -4.96 8.05 -3.02
C ALA A 101 -4.27 7.26 -4.12
N ALA A 102 -4.20 5.95 -3.96
CA ALA A 102 -3.70 5.04 -4.97
C ALA A 102 -4.67 3.88 -5.17
N TRP A 103 -4.69 3.33 -6.38
CA TRP A 103 -5.34 2.04 -6.64
C TRP A 103 -4.28 0.96 -6.75
N LEU A 104 -4.42 -0.09 -5.94
CA LEU A 104 -3.58 -1.26 -6.03
C LEU A 104 -3.86 -1.99 -7.35
N GLY A 105 -2.81 -2.50 -7.98
CA GLY A 105 -2.96 -3.44 -9.07
C GLY A 105 -3.40 -4.82 -8.61
N SER A 106 -3.36 -5.75 -9.55
CA SER A 106 -3.75 -7.16 -9.35
C SER A 106 -2.88 -7.94 -8.35
N ARG A 107 -1.69 -7.44 -7.98
CA ARG A 107 -0.74 -8.14 -7.11
C ARG A 107 -0.89 -7.72 -5.65
N GLU A 108 -0.76 -8.69 -4.76
CA GLU A 108 -0.72 -8.47 -3.32
C GLU A 108 0.53 -7.66 -2.90
N PRO A 109 0.42 -6.78 -1.89
CA PRO A 109 1.56 -6.06 -1.34
C PRO A 109 2.66 -7.03 -0.88
N GLN A 110 3.89 -6.76 -1.26
CA GLN A 110 5.02 -7.65 -0.97
C GLN A 110 5.84 -7.08 0.19
N PRO A 111 6.14 -7.87 1.25
CA PRO A 111 7.01 -7.39 2.32
C PRO A 111 8.39 -7.08 1.77
N LEU A 112 8.95 -5.95 2.18
CA LEU A 112 10.34 -5.62 1.88
C LEU A 112 11.25 -6.29 2.88
N GLU A 113 12.30 -6.92 2.36
CA GLU A 113 13.38 -7.42 3.21
C GLU A 113 14.10 -6.21 3.81
N GLU A 114 14.10 -6.14 5.14
CA GLU A 114 14.92 -5.15 5.85
C GLU A 114 16.38 -5.52 5.61
N ASP A 115 17.09 -4.66 4.87
CA ASP A 115 18.53 -4.78 4.75
C ASP A 115 19.11 -4.63 6.17
N ARG A 116 19.75 -5.68 6.71
CA ARG A 116 20.43 -5.65 8.02
C ARG A 116 21.74 -4.84 7.93
N GLY A 117 21.70 -3.69 7.27
CA GLY A 117 22.85 -2.91 6.83
C GLY A 117 22.79 -1.45 7.26
N MET A 118 22.37 -1.18 8.49
CA MET A 118 22.67 0.08 9.17
C MET A 118 22.72 -0.19 10.67
N GLN A 119 23.79 -0.86 11.12
CA GLN A 119 24.16 -0.81 12.53
C GLN A 119 24.45 0.66 12.86
N SER A 120 23.77 1.18 13.89
CA SER A 120 24.11 2.46 14.49
C SER A 120 25.62 2.52 14.75
N PRO A 121 26.30 3.67 14.54
CA PRO A 121 27.70 3.78 14.92
C PRO A 121 27.82 3.44 16.42
N PRO A 122 28.86 2.69 16.83
CA PRO A 122 29.05 2.39 18.24
C PRO A 122 29.14 3.71 19.01
N GLU A 123 28.40 3.79 20.12
CA GLU A 123 28.54 4.89 21.07
C GLU A 123 30.02 5.08 21.37
N ALA A 124 30.53 6.28 21.07
CA ALA A 124 31.90 6.65 21.37
C ALA A 124 32.13 6.41 22.85
N GLY A 125 32.94 5.40 23.16
CA GLY A 125 33.33 5.07 24.51
C GLY A 125 33.84 6.32 25.22
N ALA A 126 33.30 6.55 26.41
CA ALA A 126 33.90 7.45 27.38
C ALA A 126 35.37 7.06 27.54
N ALA A 127 36.26 7.95 27.12
CA ALA A 127 37.69 7.88 27.42
C ALA A 127 37.93 8.46 28.84
N PRO A 128 39.02 8.04 29.51
CA PRO A 128 39.15 7.92 30.97
C PRO A 128 39.28 9.23 31.74
#